data_AF-A0A2T0TP89-F1
#
_entry.id   AF-A0A2T0TP89-F1
#
_cell.length_a   1.000
_cell.length_b   1.000
_cell.length_c   1.000
_cell.angle_alpha   90.00
_cell.angle_beta   90.00
_cell.angle_gamma   90.00
#
_symmetry.space_group_name_H-M   'P 1'
#
loop_
_entity.id
_entity.type
_entity.pdbx_description
1 polymer ?
#
loop_
_entity_poly.entity_id
_entity_poly.type
_entity_poly.pdbx_seq_one_letter_code
_entity_poly.pdbx_strand_id
1 'polypeptide(L)' 'MYGRDVRAALVVTAVLVLVVVGVTGVVLGEADDSPGLQGLGVLLAVSAIALGVRAARRAR' A
#
# COMPACT_ATOMS: atom_id res chain seq x y z
N MET A 1 24.92 -3.59 11.57
CA MET A 1 24.58 -2.59 10.53
C MET A 1 23.41 -3.00 9.63
N TYR A 2 23.19 -4.29 9.31
CA TYR A 2 22.08 -4.74 8.42
C TYR A 2 20.63 -4.44 8.85
N GLY A 3 20.35 -4.24 10.15
CA GLY A 3 18.97 -4.20 10.65
C GLY A 3 18.12 -3.02 10.16
N ARG A 4 18.72 -1.85 9.89
CA ARG A 4 18.00 -0.67 9.39
C ARG A 4 17.63 -0.81 7.91
N ASP A 5 18.57 -1.28 7.09
CA ASP A 5 18.37 -1.41 5.65
C ASP A 5 17.38 -2.52 5.32
N VAL A 6 17.47 -3.66 6.02
CA VAL A 6 16.49 -4.74 5.90
C VAL A 6 15.10 -4.28 6.30
N ARG A 7 14.97 -3.55 7.41
CA ARG A 7 13.67 -3.00 7.83
C ARG A 7 13.11 -2.02 6.81
N ALA A 8 13.95 -1.15 6.23
CA ALA A 8 13.51 -0.23 5.19
C ALA A 8 13.03 -0.99 3.94
N ALA A 9 13.78 -2.00 3.50
CA ALA A 9 13.41 -2.85 2.38
C ALA A 9 12.07 -3.59 2.62
N LEU A 10 11.87 -4.12 3.83
CA LEU A 10 10.61 -4.76 4.21
C LEU A 10 9.42 -3.79 4.17
N VAL A 11 9.60 -2.56 4.69
CA VAL A 11 8.55 -1.54 4.65
C VAL A 11 8.21 -1.17 3.20
N VAL A 12 9.21 -0.93 2.36
CA VAL A 12 9.00 -0.61 0.94
C VAL A 12 8.28 -1.76 0.23
N THR A 13 8.72 -2.99 0.46
CA THR A 13 8.11 -4.19 -0.13
C THR A 13 6.64 -4.31 0.30
N ALA A 14 6.35 -4.16 1.59
CA ALA A 14 4.98 -4.19 2.10
C ALA A 14 4.09 -3.12 1.48
N VAL A 15 4.60 -1.88 1.34
CA VAL A 15 3.86 -0.79 0.68
C VAL A 15 3.55 -1.14 -0.77
N LEU A 16 4.54 -1.63 -1.53
CA LEU A 16 4.34 -2.01 -2.93
C LEU A 16 3.29 -3.11 -3.08
N VAL A 17 3.37 -4.17 -2.25
CA VAL A 17 2.38 -5.26 -2.26
C VAL A 17 0.99 -4.73 -1.95
N LEU A 18 0.83 -3.91 -0.91
CA LEU A 18 -0.48 -3.36 -0.55
C LEU A 18 -1.05 -2.43 -1.63
N VAL A 19 -0.19 -1.67 -2.32
CA VAL A 19 -0.60 -0.84 -3.46
C VAL A 19 -1.08 -1.72 -4.61
N VAL A 20 -0.35 -2.78 -4.97
CA VAL A 20 -0.77 -3.71 -6.02
C VAL A 20 -2.11 -4.36 -5.68
N VAL A 21 -2.28 -4.82 -4.43
CA VAL A 21 -3.56 -5.38 -3.96
C VAL A 21 -4.68 -4.34 -4.01
N GLY A 22 -4.42 -3.12 -3.56
CA GLY A 22 -5.39 -2.03 -3.59
C GLY A 22 -5.82 -1.67 -5.02
N VAL A 23 -4.88 -1.51 -5.94
CA VAL A 23 -5.17 -1.27 -7.37
C VAL A 23 -5.93 -2.44 -7.98
N THR A 24 -5.58 -3.67 -7.64
CA THR A 24 -6.33 -4.86 -8.08
C THR A 24 -7.77 -4.80 -7.58
N GLY A 25 -8.00 -4.41 -6.32
CA GLY A 25 -9.35 -4.18 -5.79
C GLY A 25 -10.10 -3.08 -6.54
N VAL A 26 -9.43 -1.99 -6.92
CA VAL A 26 -10.03 -0.93 -7.76
C VAL A 26 -10.50 -1.47 -9.11
N VAL A 27 -9.63 -2.19 -9.80
CA VAL A 27 -9.91 -2.74 -11.15
C VAL A 27 -10.98 -3.82 -11.09
N LEU A 28 -10.90 -4.75 -10.13
CA LEU A 28 -11.92 -5.80 -9.97
C LEU A 28 -13.25 -5.23 -9.50
N GLY A 29 -13.24 -4.19 -8.65
CA GLY A 29 -14.46 -3.50 -8.22
C GLY A 29 -15.14 -2.75 -9.36
N GLU A 30 -14.36 -2.13 -10.26
CA GLU A 30 -14.91 -1.56 -11.49
C GLU A 30 -15.50 -2.64 -12.41
N ALA A 31 -14.78 -3.75 -12.61
CA ALA A 31 -15.23 -4.84 -13.48
C ALA A 31 -16.48 -5.57 -12.96
N ASP A 32 -16.76 -5.49 -11.67
CA ASP A 32 -17.92 -6.09 -10.98
C ASP A 32 -19.02 -5.05 -10.66
N ASP A 33 -18.89 -3.81 -11.15
CA ASP A 33 -19.79 -2.68 -10.83
C ASP A 33 -20.02 -2.51 -9.30
N SER A 34 -19.05 -2.93 -8.48
CA SER A 34 -19.17 -2.97 -7.02
C SER A 34 -18.40 -1.80 -6.39
N PRO A 35 -19.09 -0.69 -6.03
CA PRO A 35 -18.41 0.49 -5.50
C PRO A 35 -17.71 0.22 -4.16
N GLY A 36 -18.12 -0.83 -3.45
CA GLY A 36 -17.50 -1.26 -2.19
C GLY A 36 -16.08 -1.79 -2.38
N LEU A 37 -15.88 -2.74 -3.31
CA LEU A 37 -14.55 -3.30 -3.56
C LEU A 37 -13.62 -2.24 -4.15
N GLN A 38 -14.14 -1.41 -5.05
CA GLN A 38 -13.39 -0.29 -5.61
C GLN A 38 -12.96 0.69 -4.51
N GLY A 39 -13.88 1.10 -3.64
CA GLY A 39 -13.62 1.98 -2.51
C GLY A 39 -12.59 1.40 -1.52
N LEU A 40 -12.72 0.11 -1.18
CA LEU A 40 -11.74 -0.58 -0.33
C LEU A 40 -10.36 -0.64 -0.99
N GLY A 41 -10.29 -0.87 -2.30
CA GLY A 41 -9.05 -0.86 -3.06
C GLY A 41 -8.34 0.50 -3.00
N VAL A 42 -9.08 1.60 -3.20
CA VAL A 42 -8.56 2.97 -3.07
C VAL A 42 -8.06 3.21 -1.64
N LEU A 43 -8.89 2.92 -0.63
CA LEU A 43 -8.54 3.14 0.77
C LEU A 43 -7.27 2.38 1.16
N LEU A 44 -7.12 1.13 0.73
CA LEU A 44 -5.95 0.31 1.00
C LEU A 44 -4.69 0.92 0.38
N ALA A 45 -4.74 1.26 -0.91
CA ALA A 45 -3.59 1.82 -1.63
C ALA A 45 -3.15 3.16 -1.02
N VAL A 46 -4.09 4.07 -0.77
CA VAL A 46 -3.81 5.39 -0.16
C VAL A 46 -3.23 5.24 1.24
N SER A 47 -3.82 4.37 2.06
CA SER A 47 -3.33 4.14 3.43
C SER A 47 -1.93 3.55 3.45
N ALA A 48 -1.63 2.60 2.55
CA ALA A 48 -0.30 2.02 2.42
C ALA A 48 0.74 3.10 2.08
N ILE A 49 0.44 3.97 1.12
CA ILE A 49 1.32 5.08 0.73
C ILE A 49 1.51 6.06 1.90
N ALA A 50 0.42 6.49 2.55
CA ALA A 50 0.47 7.44 3.65
C ALA A 50 1.31 6.91 4.83
N LEU A 51 1.11 5.66 5.22
CA LEU A 51 1.88 5.01 6.29
C LEU A 51 3.34 4.79 5.90
N GLY A 52 3.61 4.38 4.66
CA GLY A 52 4.96 4.24 4.12
C GLY A 52 5.73 5.56 4.15
N VAL A 53 5.11 6.65 3.69
CA VAL A 53 5.67 8.00 3.73
C VAL A 53 5.92 8.44 5.17
N ARG A 54 4.97 8.20 6.08
CA ARG A 54 5.14 8.53 7.51
C ARG A 54 6.31 7.76 8.13
N ALA A 55 6.47 6.49 7.79
CA ALA A 55 7.59 5.66 8.25
C ALA A 55 8.93 6.18 7.73
N ALA A 56 9.01 6.54 6.45
CA ALA A 56 10.21 7.11 5.83
C ALA A 56 10.61 8.46 6.47
N ARG A 57 9.63 9.34 6.71
CA ARG A 57 9.88 10.63 7.38
C ARG A 57 10.40 10.48 8.81
N ARG A 58 9.97 9.45 9.55
CA ARG A 58 10.44 9.19 10.92
C ARG A 58 11.82 8.51 10.97
N ALA A 59 12.27 7.94 9.85
CA ALA A 59 13.55 7.24 9.74
C ALA A 59 14.71 8.15 9.28
N ARG A 60 14.37 9.31 8.71
CA ARG A 60 15.28 10.41 8.37
C ARG A 60 15.58 11.23 9.61
#